data_AF-A0A829G735-F1
#
_entry.id   AF-A0A829G735-F1
#
_cell.length_a   1.000
_cell.length_b   1.000
_cell.length_c   1.000
_cell.angle_alpha   90.00
_cell.angle_beta   90.00
_cell.angle_gamma   90.00
#
_symmetry.space_group_name_H-M   'P 1'
#
loop_
_entity.id
_entity.type
_entity.pdbx_description
1 polymer ?
#
loop_
_entity_poly.entity_id
_entity_poly.type
_entity_poly.pdbx_seq_one_letter_code
_entity_poly.pdbx_strand_id
1 'polypeptide(L)'
;NDSVPSTSFPTASASAAAWDPDLIQAMGKAIGLEAQSLGVDMVLGPGVNMKRNPLCGRNFEYFSEDPFLAGKLGAAWINGIQSQGIAACLKHFAANNQENDRLSSDSLVDPTALHEIYLEAFRIAVTESHPEAVMCSYNKINGTYASDNLYLMTQVLRQQFGFGGAVITDWGALNDKVAALNAGTDLEMPGDDHLFDGEALQAYQQSTLKLASLDRAVTKIAEIARKQRPKFQGSREQLLQANGQLAQKIAESAIVLLKNEAALLPLQATDTVAVIGELAKATRFQGAGSSHINASEIVSVLDGLKQKKVSFDYAAGYRLDDQDDSQATAEALALARNHDKVVFVAGLPDNYESEGFDRQNMALPKVQNDLFP
;
A
#
# COMPACT_ATOMS: atom_id res chain seq x y z
N ASN A 1 11.80 5.05 13.49
CA ASN A 1 11.97 4.26 12.26
C ASN A 1 13.05 4.97 11.47
N ASP A 2 14.29 4.48 11.52
CA ASP A 2 15.48 5.19 10.98
C ASP A 2 15.64 4.91 9.47
N SER A 3 14.54 4.89 8.72
CA SER A 3 14.57 4.60 7.29
C SER A 3 15.15 5.78 6.50
N VAL A 4 15.87 5.47 5.41
CA VAL A 4 16.52 6.48 4.57
C VAL A 4 15.45 7.36 3.91
N PRO A 5 15.62 8.71 3.90
CA PRO A 5 14.67 9.62 3.25
C PRO A 5 14.45 9.24 1.78
N SER A 6 13.19 9.04 1.38
CA SER A 6 12.80 8.53 0.05
C SER A 6 11.55 9.26 -0.44
N THR A 7 11.22 9.17 -1.73
CA THR A 7 9.99 9.81 -2.22
C THR A 7 8.75 9.07 -1.70
N SER A 8 7.84 9.80 -1.05
CA SER A 8 6.52 9.29 -0.67
C SER A 8 5.54 9.55 -1.82
N PHE A 9 5.30 8.52 -2.63
CA PHE A 9 4.31 8.57 -3.70
C PHE A 9 2.88 8.50 -3.12
N PRO A 10 1.86 9.00 -3.85
CA PRO A 10 0.47 8.86 -3.42
C PRO A 10 0.12 7.39 -3.18
N THR A 11 -0.68 7.14 -2.13
CA THR A 11 -1.06 5.80 -1.72
C THR A 11 -1.74 5.04 -2.86
N ALA A 12 -1.80 3.70 -2.79
CA ALA A 12 -2.45 2.90 -3.83
C ALA A 12 -3.93 3.27 -3.99
N SER A 13 -4.62 3.62 -2.91
CA SER A 13 -6.00 4.11 -2.94
C SER A 13 -6.16 5.42 -3.71
N ALA A 14 -5.24 6.36 -3.53
CA ALA A 14 -5.24 7.62 -4.27
C ALA A 14 -4.84 7.38 -5.73
N SER A 15 -3.70 6.74 -5.97
CA SER A 15 -3.17 6.52 -7.31
C SER A 15 -4.12 5.69 -8.20
N ALA A 16 -4.90 4.76 -7.63
CA ALA A 16 -5.92 4.04 -8.37
C ALA A 16 -7.01 4.94 -8.96
N ALA A 17 -7.32 6.06 -8.31
CA ALA A 17 -8.33 7.00 -8.77
C ALA A 17 -7.93 7.77 -10.04
N ALA A 18 -6.66 7.68 -10.47
CA ALA A 18 -6.23 8.21 -11.77
C ALA A 18 -6.62 7.29 -12.95
N TRP A 19 -6.92 6.01 -12.71
CA TRP A 19 -7.23 5.01 -13.76
C TRP A 19 -6.19 4.95 -14.89
N ASP A 20 -4.92 5.22 -14.55
CA ASP A 20 -3.83 5.37 -15.53
C ASP A 20 -2.69 4.38 -15.24
N PRO A 21 -2.68 3.21 -15.92
CA PRO A 21 -1.60 2.23 -15.80
C PRO A 21 -0.22 2.77 -16.19
N ASP A 22 -0.12 3.73 -17.11
CA ASP A 22 1.17 4.29 -17.53
C ASP A 22 1.78 5.14 -16.40
N LEU A 23 0.95 5.90 -15.68
CA LEU A 23 1.38 6.61 -14.47
C LEU A 23 1.81 5.64 -13.35
N ILE A 24 1.09 4.53 -13.15
CA ILE A 24 1.47 3.52 -12.16
C ILE A 24 2.77 2.80 -12.57
N GLN A 25 2.99 2.53 -13.84
CA GLN A 25 4.25 1.97 -14.33
C GLN A 25 5.40 2.97 -14.16
N ALA A 26 5.18 4.26 -14.40
CA ALA A 26 6.16 5.31 -14.14
C ALA A 26 6.51 5.39 -12.64
N MET A 27 5.52 5.29 -11.75
CA MET A 27 5.72 5.19 -10.30
C MET A 27 6.57 3.97 -9.92
N GLY A 28 6.24 2.79 -10.44
CA GLY A 28 7.03 1.58 -10.20
C GLY A 28 8.48 1.72 -10.68
N LYS A 29 8.69 2.34 -11.85
CA LYS A 29 10.05 2.62 -12.35
C LYS A 29 10.84 3.55 -11.43
N ALA A 30 10.20 4.62 -10.94
CA ALA A 30 10.84 5.58 -10.04
C ALA A 30 11.26 4.94 -8.71
N ILE A 31 10.37 4.13 -8.11
CA ILE A 31 10.65 3.36 -6.90
C ILE A 31 11.78 2.34 -7.15
N GLY A 32 11.79 1.68 -8.32
CA GLY A 32 12.85 0.74 -8.70
C GLY A 32 14.23 1.40 -8.80
N LEU A 33 14.30 2.63 -9.33
CA LEU A 33 15.55 3.42 -9.36
C LEU A 33 16.01 3.81 -7.96
N GLU A 34 15.09 4.19 -7.06
CA GLU A 34 15.45 4.45 -5.66
C GLU A 34 15.97 3.20 -4.96
N ALA A 35 15.31 2.05 -5.17
CA ALA A 35 15.77 0.76 -4.65
C ALA A 35 17.18 0.41 -5.14
N GLN A 36 17.48 0.60 -6.43
CA GLN A 36 18.86 0.45 -6.94
C GLN A 36 19.84 1.38 -6.22
N SER A 37 19.47 2.65 -5.99
CA SER A 37 20.34 3.64 -5.34
C SER A 37 20.68 3.28 -3.89
N LEU A 38 19.84 2.46 -3.26
CA LEU A 38 19.96 2.01 -1.88
C LEU A 38 20.49 0.58 -1.75
N GLY A 39 20.77 -0.11 -2.87
CA GLY A 39 21.21 -1.51 -2.87
C GLY A 39 20.12 -2.49 -2.40
N VAL A 40 18.85 -2.16 -2.63
CA VAL A 40 17.70 -3.01 -2.29
C VAL A 40 17.37 -3.93 -3.47
N ASP A 41 17.41 -5.25 -3.25
CA ASP A 41 17.16 -6.24 -4.30
C ASP A 41 15.68 -6.48 -4.61
N MET A 42 14.80 -6.26 -3.62
CA MET A 42 13.37 -6.55 -3.71
C MET A 42 12.55 -5.48 -2.99
N VAL A 43 11.51 -4.98 -3.65
CA VAL A 43 10.53 -4.06 -3.06
C VAL A 43 9.26 -4.84 -2.73
N LEU A 44 8.80 -4.68 -1.48
CA LEU A 44 7.68 -5.43 -0.90
C LEU A 44 6.31 -4.86 -1.32
N GLY A 45 6.02 -4.95 -2.60
CA GLY A 45 4.77 -4.52 -3.19
C GLY A 45 4.57 -5.02 -4.62
N PRO A 46 3.42 -4.72 -5.22
CA PRO A 46 2.34 -3.90 -4.66
C PRO A 46 1.34 -4.74 -3.83
N GLY A 47 0.55 -4.06 -3.01
CA GLY A 47 -0.62 -4.65 -2.34
C GLY A 47 -1.84 -4.66 -3.26
N VAL A 48 -2.41 -5.84 -3.54
CA VAL A 48 -3.59 -5.99 -4.42
C VAL A 48 -4.77 -6.69 -3.75
N ASN A 49 -4.79 -6.76 -2.41
CA ASN A 49 -5.94 -7.28 -1.69
C ASN A 49 -7.20 -6.47 -2.00
N MET A 50 -8.34 -7.15 -2.12
CA MET A 50 -9.63 -6.49 -2.36
C MET A 50 -10.04 -5.63 -1.17
N LYS A 51 -10.53 -4.42 -1.44
CA LYS A 51 -11.19 -3.56 -0.44
C LYS A 51 -12.59 -4.09 -0.11
N ARG A 52 -12.68 -5.30 0.47
CA ARG A 52 -13.94 -5.99 0.78
C ARG A 52 -14.88 -5.14 1.63
N ASN A 53 -14.31 -4.44 2.61
CA ASN A 53 -15.04 -3.56 3.50
C ASN A 53 -14.25 -2.26 3.64
N PRO A 54 -14.89 -1.08 3.56
CA PRO A 54 -14.21 0.22 3.64
C PRO A 54 -13.50 0.44 4.99
N LEU A 55 -13.84 -0.34 6.02
CA LEU A 55 -13.25 -0.25 7.35
C LEU A 55 -11.89 -0.94 7.51
N CYS A 56 -11.43 -1.72 6.52
CA CYS A 56 -10.12 -2.35 6.61
C CYS A 56 -9.00 -1.29 6.76
N GLY A 57 -8.17 -1.44 7.80
CA GLY A 57 -7.14 -0.46 8.15
C GLY A 57 -6.07 -0.21 7.08
N ARG A 58 -5.90 -1.16 6.16
CA ARG A 58 -4.89 -1.12 5.08
C ARG A 58 -5.46 -0.75 3.72
N ASN A 59 -6.72 -0.37 3.63
CA ASN A 59 -7.33 0.03 2.36
C ASN A 59 -6.57 1.17 1.66
N PHE A 60 -5.83 2.01 2.38
CA PHE A 60 -5.03 3.08 1.78
C PHE A 60 -3.92 2.51 0.85
N GLU A 61 -3.36 1.36 1.16
CA GLU A 61 -2.27 0.73 0.38
C GLU A 61 -2.73 -0.38 -0.57
N TYR A 62 -4.04 -0.56 -0.74
CA TYR A 62 -4.63 -1.40 -1.77
C TYR A 62 -5.27 -0.55 -2.87
N PHE A 63 -5.28 -1.05 -4.11
CA PHE A 63 -5.77 -0.28 -5.26
C PHE A 63 -7.30 -0.15 -5.28
N SER A 64 -8.05 -1.27 -5.30
CA SER A 64 -9.49 -1.24 -5.60
C SER A 64 -10.27 -2.33 -4.86
N GLU A 65 -11.60 -2.15 -4.82
CA GLU A 65 -12.58 -3.21 -4.53
C GLU A 65 -12.89 -4.08 -5.76
N ASP A 66 -12.53 -3.60 -6.97
CA ASP A 66 -12.69 -4.31 -8.24
C ASP A 66 -11.41 -5.08 -8.61
N PRO A 67 -11.50 -6.40 -8.88
CA PRO A 67 -10.32 -7.22 -9.17
C PRO A 67 -9.63 -6.87 -10.47
N PHE A 68 -10.37 -6.42 -11.50
CA PHE A 68 -9.78 -6.07 -12.79
C PHE A 68 -8.92 -4.82 -12.67
N LEU A 69 -9.43 -3.75 -12.07
CA LEU A 69 -8.69 -2.51 -11.84
C LEU A 69 -7.47 -2.78 -10.94
N ALA A 70 -7.65 -3.47 -9.81
CA ALA A 70 -6.54 -3.79 -8.91
C ALA A 70 -5.45 -4.64 -9.60
N GLY A 71 -5.85 -5.64 -10.38
CA GLY A 71 -4.94 -6.48 -11.14
C GLY A 71 -4.15 -5.70 -12.20
N LYS A 72 -4.82 -4.85 -12.98
CA LYS A 72 -4.18 -4.04 -14.05
C LYS A 72 -3.19 -3.03 -13.50
N LEU A 73 -3.55 -2.32 -12.43
CA LEU A 73 -2.64 -1.37 -11.78
C LEU A 73 -1.49 -2.09 -11.07
N GLY A 74 -1.77 -3.22 -10.42
CA GLY A 74 -0.73 -4.08 -9.84
C GLY A 74 0.27 -4.58 -10.88
N ALA A 75 -0.21 -5.04 -12.05
CA ALA A 75 0.63 -5.47 -13.16
C ALA A 75 1.54 -4.33 -13.67
N ALA A 76 0.97 -3.13 -13.87
CA ALA A 76 1.71 -1.95 -14.31
C ALA A 76 2.82 -1.55 -13.30
N TRP A 77 2.51 -1.57 -12.00
CA TRP A 77 3.47 -1.26 -10.95
C TRP A 77 4.65 -2.26 -10.95
N ILE A 78 4.35 -3.56 -11.05
CA ILE A 78 5.35 -4.63 -11.14
C ILE A 78 6.23 -4.44 -12.38
N ASN A 79 5.64 -4.18 -13.54
CA ASN A 79 6.38 -3.92 -14.78
C ASN A 79 7.32 -2.72 -14.63
N GLY A 80 6.88 -1.67 -13.93
CA GLY A 80 7.71 -0.51 -13.58
C GLY A 80 8.96 -0.90 -12.78
N ILE A 81 8.76 -1.58 -11.65
CA ILE A 81 9.85 -2.02 -10.76
C ILE A 81 10.83 -2.95 -11.48
N GLN A 82 10.31 -4.00 -12.12
CA GLN A 82 11.13 -5.02 -12.76
C GLN A 82 11.83 -4.51 -14.02
N SER A 83 11.34 -3.43 -14.66
CA SER A 83 12.08 -2.75 -15.73
C SER A 83 13.41 -2.16 -15.26
N GLN A 84 13.56 -1.93 -13.95
CA GLN A 84 14.81 -1.50 -13.33
C GLN A 84 15.62 -2.69 -12.79
N GLY A 85 15.25 -3.94 -13.11
CA GLY A 85 15.97 -5.12 -12.63
C GLY A 85 15.87 -5.33 -11.12
N ILE A 86 14.92 -4.68 -10.44
CA ILE A 86 14.57 -4.89 -9.02
C ILE A 86 13.40 -5.88 -8.94
N ALA A 87 13.39 -6.77 -7.96
CA ALA A 87 12.28 -7.70 -7.77
C ALA A 87 11.06 -6.99 -7.19
N ALA A 88 9.89 -7.23 -7.76
CA ALA A 88 8.62 -6.91 -7.12
C ALA A 88 8.13 -8.11 -6.31
N CYS A 89 7.47 -7.85 -5.18
CA CYS A 89 6.87 -8.86 -4.31
C CYS A 89 5.37 -8.59 -4.12
N LEU A 90 4.57 -9.22 -4.97
CA LEU A 90 3.12 -9.07 -5.00
C LEU A 90 2.49 -9.61 -3.70
N LYS A 91 1.62 -8.82 -3.06
CA LYS A 91 1.09 -9.17 -1.72
C LYS A 91 -0.38 -8.76 -1.51
N HIS A 92 -1.07 -9.29 -0.50
CA HIS A 92 -0.75 -10.45 0.34
C HIS A 92 -1.63 -11.61 -0.13
N PHE A 93 -1.02 -12.67 -0.62
CA PHE A 93 -1.70 -13.78 -1.28
C PHE A 93 -2.19 -14.81 -0.24
N ALA A 94 -3.47 -14.90 0.09
CA ALA A 94 -4.63 -14.14 -0.42
C ALA A 94 -5.64 -13.85 0.70
N ALA A 95 -6.71 -13.14 0.36
CA ALA A 95 -7.85 -12.86 1.26
C ALA A 95 -7.48 -12.18 2.60
N ASN A 96 -6.41 -11.39 2.64
CA ASN A 96 -6.07 -10.53 3.77
C ASN A 96 -6.83 -9.20 3.68
N ASN A 97 -8.10 -9.18 4.11
CA ASN A 97 -9.01 -8.05 3.88
C ASN A 97 -9.50 -7.38 5.18
N GLN A 98 -8.88 -7.69 6.32
CA GLN A 98 -9.12 -7.06 7.62
C GLN A 98 -7.85 -7.15 8.47
N GLU A 99 -7.63 -6.19 9.35
CA GLU A 99 -6.47 -6.17 10.25
C GLU A 99 -6.76 -6.86 11.58
N ASN A 100 -7.99 -6.75 12.08
CA ASN A 100 -8.36 -7.37 13.34
C ASN A 100 -8.20 -8.89 13.26
N ASP A 101 -7.45 -9.46 14.19
CA ASP A 101 -7.10 -10.88 14.24
C ASP A 101 -6.48 -11.43 12.94
N ARG A 102 -5.81 -10.60 12.14
CA ARG A 102 -5.21 -11.04 10.86
C ARG A 102 -4.23 -12.22 11.00
N LEU A 103 -3.59 -12.35 12.17
CA LEU A 103 -2.64 -13.43 12.48
C LEU A 103 -3.29 -14.79 12.77
N SER A 104 -4.59 -14.85 13.05
CA SER A 104 -5.27 -16.05 13.55
C SER A 104 -6.63 -16.32 12.92
N SER A 105 -7.22 -15.32 12.27
CA SER A 105 -8.53 -15.39 11.62
C SER A 105 -8.56 -16.38 10.47
N ASP A 106 -9.77 -16.87 10.18
CA ASP A 106 -10.06 -17.75 9.06
C ASP A 106 -11.06 -17.12 8.10
N SER A 107 -10.58 -16.80 6.90
CA SER A 107 -11.40 -16.29 5.82
C SER A 107 -12.15 -17.44 5.16
N LEU A 108 -13.41 -17.59 5.52
CA LEU A 108 -14.33 -18.55 4.92
C LEU A 108 -14.89 -17.97 3.61
N VAL A 109 -14.40 -18.48 2.48
CA VAL A 109 -14.73 -17.97 1.16
C VAL A 109 -15.08 -19.14 0.25
N ASP A 110 -16.25 -19.07 -0.40
CA ASP A 110 -16.61 -20.09 -1.38
C ASP A 110 -15.68 -20.04 -2.60
N PRO A 111 -15.51 -21.16 -3.33
CA PRO A 111 -14.57 -21.22 -4.45
C PRO A 111 -14.84 -20.18 -5.55
N THR A 112 -16.09 -19.84 -5.82
CA THR A 112 -16.43 -18.87 -6.87
C THR A 112 -15.98 -17.48 -6.47
N ALA A 113 -16.36 -17.00 -5.28
CA ALA A 113 -15.92 -15.70 -4.79
C ALA A 113 -14.39 -15.64 -4.64
N LEU A 114 -13.76 -16.74 -4.18
CA LEU A 114 -12.32 -16.83 -4.06
C LEU A 114 -11.64 -16.56 -5.42
N HIS A 115 -12.07 -17.23 -6.49
CA HIS A 115 -11.48 -17.07 -7.81
C HIS A 115 -11.86 -15.76 -8.51
N GLU A 116 -13.14 -15.40 -8.50
CA GLU A 116 -13.64 -14.24 -9.25
C GLU A 116 -13.25 -12.90 -8.62
N ILE A 117 -13.08 -12.84 -7.29
CA ILE A 117 -12.84 -11.59 -6.56
C ILE A 117 -11.43 -11.55 -5.94
N TYR A 118 -11.10 -12.50 -5.07
CA TYR A 118 -9.90 -12.37 -4.23
C TYR A 118 -8.61 -12.81 -4.92
N LEU A 119 -8.70 -13.75 -5.87
CA LEU A 119 -7.55 -14.26 -6.61
C LEU A 119 -7.41 -13.65 -8.00
N GLU A 120 -8.46 -13.06 -8.57
CA GLU A 120 -8.43 -12.54 -9.94
C GLU A 120 -7.41 -11.42 -10.13
N ALA A 121 -7.30 -10.49 -9.17
CA ALA A 121 -6.27 -9.45 -9.22
C ALA A 121 -4.84 -10.04 -9.20
N PHE A 122 -4.61 -11.10 -8.42
CA PHE A 122 -3.34 -11.82 -8.40
C PHE A 122 -3.11 -12.59 -9.70
N ARG A 123 -4.14 -13.22 -10.28
CA ARG A 123 -4.04 -13.91 -11.57
C ARG A 123 -3.62 -12.95 -12.66
N ILE A 124 -4.26 -11.78 -12.76
CA ILE A 124 -3.92 -10.73 -13.73
C ILE A 124 -2.48 -10.27 -13.52
N ALA A 125 -2.11 -9.90 -12.29
CA ALA A 125 -0.75 -9.45 -12.00
C ALA A 125 0.30 -10.52 -12.31
N VAL A 126 0.09 -11.78 -11.90
CA VAL A 126 1.03 -12.88 -12.17
C VAL A 126 1.19 -13.13 -13.67
N THR A 127 0.08 -13.23 -14.40
CA THR A 127 0.10 -13.61 -15.82
C THR A 127 0.53 -12.49 -16.76
N GLU A 128 0.35 -11.22 -16.36
CA GLU A 128 0.68 -10.08 -17.21
C GLU A 128 2.03 -9.43 -16.88
N SER A 129 2.55 -9.57 -15.65
CA SER A 129 3.80 -8.90 -15.24
C SER A 129 4.84 -9.81 -14.58
N HIS A 130 4.52 -11.08 -14.29
CA HIS A 130 5.46 -12.10 -13.83
C HIS A 130 6.34 -11.61 -12.65
N PRO A 131 5.76 -11.30 -11.48
CA PRO A 131 6.53 -10.84 -10.34
C PRO A 131 7.59 -11.88 -9.93
N GLU A 132 8.78 -11.43 -9.55
CA GLU A 132 9.87 -12.29 -9.06
C GLU A 132 9.51 -12.96 -7.73
N ALA A 133 8.66 -12.31 -6.92
CA ALA A 133 8.19 -12.86 -5.66
C ALA A 133 6.68 -12.62 -5.41
N VAL A 134 6.10 -13.49 -4.58
CA VAL A 134 4.77 -13.32 -3.99
C VAL A 134 4.88 -13.49 -2.49
N MET A 135 4.19 -12.65 -1.72
CA MET A 135 4.12 -12.76 -0.27
C MET A 135 2.80 -13.43 0.13
N CYS A 136 2.85 -14.53 0.88
CA CYS A 136 1.62 -15.12 1.42
C CYS A 136 1.05 -14.29 2.58
N SER A 137 -0.26 -14.31 2.75
CA SER A 137 -0.94 -13.60 3.85
C SER A 137 -0.76 -14.28 5.20
N TYR A 138 -1.13 -13.57 6.27
CA TYR A 138 -1.17 -14.08 7.63
C TYR A 138 -2.31 -15.07 7.89
N ASN A 139 -3.51 -14.75 7.38
CA ASN A 139 -4.74 -15.42 7.79
C ASN A 139 -4.85 -16.86 7.23
N LYS A 140 -5.77 -17.62 7.81
CA LYS A 140 -6.25 -18.86 7.21
C LYS A 140 -7.23 -18.56 6.08
N ILE A 141 -7.29 -19.45 5.11
CA ILE A 141 -8.30 -19.47 4.05
C ILE A 141 -8.93 -20.85 4.07
N ASN A 142 -10.21 -20.91 4.45
CA ASN A 142 -10.97 -22.15 4.62
C ASN A 142 -10.24 -23.19 5.50
N GLY A 143 -9.70 -22.74 6.64
CA GLY A 143 -9.14 -23.60 7.69
C GLY A 143 -7.62 -23.82 7.64
N THR A 144 -6.91 -23.38 6.60
CA THR A 144 -5.45 -23.55 6.47
C THR A 144 -4.76 -22.21 6.30
N TYR A 145 -3.70 -21.95 7.09
CA TYR A 145 -2.86 -20.76 6.96
C TYR A 145 -2.30 -20.65 5.55
N ALA A 146 -2.22 -19.43 5.00
CA ALA A 146 -1.79 -19.23 3.63
C ALA A 146 -0.40 -19.84 3.36
N SER A 147 0.55 -19.67 4.28
CA SER A 147 1.90 -20.25 4.19
C SER A 147 1.91 -21.76 4.01
N ASP A 148 0.95 -22.47 4.63
CA ASP A 148 0.83 -23.93 4.64
C ASP A 148 -0.14 -24.46 3.57
N ASN A 149 -0.78 -23.58 2.79
CA ASN A 149 -1.91 -23.93 1.94
C ASN A 149 -1.47 -24.44 0.57
N LEU A 150 -1.37 -25.77 0.41
CA LEU A 150 -0.98 -26.43 -0.85
C LEU A 150 -1.88 -26.06 -2.05
N TYR A 151 -3.18 -25.88 -1.80
CA TYR A 151 -4.12 -25.47 -2.85
C TYR A 151 -3.74 -24.08 -3.37
N LEU A 152 -3.56 -23.10 -2.49
CA LEU A 152 -3.19 -21.75 -2.91
C LEU A 152 -1.76 -21.67 -3.48
N MET A 153 -0.77 -22.15 -2.73
CA MET A 153 0.65 -21.91 -3.04
C MET A 153 1.16 -22.72 -4.24
N THR A 154 0.62 -23.93 -4.46
CA THR A 154 1.03 -24.77 -5.60
C THR A 154 -0.05 -24.88 -6.66
N GLN A 155 -1.26 -25.32 -6.30
CA GLN A 155 -2.26 -25.65 -7.32
C GLN A 155 -2.78 -24.39 -8.03
N VAL A 156 -3.06 -23.32 -7.30
CA VAL A 156 -3.52 -22.08 -7.90
C VAL A 156 -2.34 -21.26 -8.41
N LEU A 157 -1.47 -20.81 -7.50
CA LEU A 157 -0.42 -19.84 -7.86
C LEU A 157 0.56 -20.38 -8.91
N ARG A 158 1.12 -21.58 -8.70
CA ARG A 158 2.14 -22.13 -9.62
C ARG A 158 1.53 -22.84 -10.82
N GLN A 159 0.53 -23.70 -10.62
CA GLN A 159 -0.01 -24.53 -11.70
C GLN A 159 -1.05 -23.81 -12.55
N GLN A 160 -2.02 -23.11 -11.94
CA GLN A 160 -3.07 -22.40 -12.69
C GLN A 160 -2.59 -21.06 -13.22
N PHE A 161 -1.89 -20.26 -12.40
CA PHE A 161 -1.44 -18.92 -12.82
C PHE A 161 -0.05 -18.93 -13.49
N GLY A 162 0.68 -20.04 -13.43
CA GLY A 162 2.01 -20.17 -14.04
C GLY A 162 3.12 -19.43 -13.29
N PHE A 163 2.96 -19.15 -12.00
CA PHE A 163 3.95 -18.41 -11.22
C PHE A 163 5.29 -19.17 -11.11
N GLY A 164 6.35 -18.54 -11.63
CA GLY A 164 7.70 -19.10 -11.65
C GLY A 164 8.66 -18.55 -10.58
N GLY A 165 8.22 -17.59 -9.76
CA GLY A 165 9.05 -16.90 -8.77
C GLY A 165 9.13 -17.59 -7.40
N ALA A 166 9.60 -16.84 -6.41
CA ALA A 166 9.68 -17.26 -5.01
C ALA A 166 8.43 -16.85 -4.21
N VAL A 167 7.96 -17.72 -3.33
CA VAL A 167 6.95 -17.36 -2.33
C VAL A 167 7.64 -17.10 -0.99
N ILE A 168 7.41 -15.92 -0.41
CA ILE A 168 7.91 -15.55 0.92
C ILE A 168 6.76 -15.40 1.90
N THR A 169 7.01 -15.61 3.19
CA THR A 169 6.00 -15.30 4.21
C THR A 169 5.88 -13.79 4.41
N ASP A 170 4.70 -13.32 4.83
CA ASP A 170 4.63 -12.07 5.61
C ASP A 170 5.44 -12.23 6.91
N TRP A 171 5.77 -11.13 7.60
CA TRP A 171 6.69 -11.13 8.73
C TRP A 171 6.11 -11.91 9.91
N GLY A 172 6.64 -13.11 10.17
CA GLY A 172 6.12 -14.01 11.21
C GLY A 172 4.87 -14.79 10.81
N ALA A 173 4.53 -14.86 9.51
CA ALA A 173 3.40 -15.64 9.02
C ALA A 173 3.72 -17.13 8.78
N LEU A 174 4.94 -17.58 9.08
CA LEU A 174 5.25 -19.00 9.08
C LEU A 174 4.50 -19.67 10.24
N ASN A 175 3.75 -20.74 9.93
CA ASN A 175 3.04 -21.52 10.95
C ASN A 175 3.66 -22.91 11.12
N ASP A 176 3.90 -23.65 10.02
CA ASP A 176 4.64 -24.93 10.05
C ASP A 176 5.65 -24.96 8.90
N LYS A 177 6.95 -25.05 9.22
CA LYS A 177 8.03 -25.00 8.22
C LYS A 177 7.97 -26.14 7.21
N VAL A 178 7.63 -27.34 7.67
CA VAL A 178 7.58 -28.54 6.82
C VAL A 178 6.36 -28.47 5.91
N ALA A 179 5.20 -28.08 6.46
CA ALA A 179 3.98 -27.89 5.69
C ALA A 179 4.16 -26.77 4.66
N ALA A 180 4.71 -25.62 5.04
CA ALA A 180 4.93 -24.48 4.17
C ALA A 180 5.85 -24.80 2.98
N LEU A 181 7.01 -25.41 3.25
CA LEU A 181 7.92 -25.87 2.19
C LEU A 181 7.22 -26.85 1.25
N ASN A 182 6.49 -27.82 1.79
CA ASN A 182 5.73 -28.77 0.99
C ASN A 182 4.57 -28.15 0.21
N ALA A 183 3.95 -27.10 0.73
CA ALA A 183 2.82 -26.40 0.13
C ALA A 183 3.25 -25.52 -1.05
N GLY A 184 4.44 -24.95 -1.02
CA GLY A 184 4.93 -24.05 -2.07
C GLY A 184 5.60 -22.77 -1.58
N THR A 185 5.64 -22.53 -0.28
CA THR A 185 6.32 -21.39 0.35
C THR A 185 7.82 -21.66 0.42
N ASP A 186 8.65 -20.70 0.01
CA ASP A 186 10.07 -20.92 -0.23
C ASP A 186 10.98 -20.25 0.81
N LEU A 187 10.55 -19.12 1.40
CA LEU A 187 11.34 -18.39 2.40
C LEU A 187 10.48 -17.86 3.54
N GLU A 188 10.93 -18.15 4.74
CA GLU A 188 10.47 -17.54 5.97
C GLU A 188 11.10 -16.15 6.17
N MET A 189 10.27 -15.17 6.48
CA MET A 189 10.66 -13.79 6.82
C MET A 189 10.10 -13.41 8.20
N PRO A 190 10.80 -12.60 9.01
CA PRO A 190 12.12 -11.99 8.77
C PRO A 190 13.32 -12.93 9.02
N GLY A 191 13.07 -14.19 9.37
CA GLY A 191 14.04 -15.09 9.99
C GLY A 191 13.78 -15.20 11.50
N ASP A 192 14.01 -16.39 12.04
CA ASP A 192 13.59 -16.84 13.37
C ASP A 192 14.77 -17.33 14.24
N ASP A 193 16.01 -16.98 13.86
CA ASP A 193 17.26 -17.53 14.42
C ASP A 193 17.30 -19.07 14.36
N HIS A 194 16.84 -19.63 13.23
CA HIS A 194 16.84 -21.06 12.95
C HIS A 194 15.93 -21.90 13.86
N LEU A 195 14.94 -21.28 14.52
CA LEU A 195 14.04 -21.93 15.47
C LEU A 195 13.37 -23.19 14.88
N PHE A 196 12.95 -23.15 13.62
CA PHE A 196 12.27 -24.27 12.96
C PHE A 196 13.18 -25.15 12.08
N ASP A 197 14.46 -24.82 11.93
CA ASP A 197 15.38 -25.54 11.02
C ASP A 197 15.70 -26.97 11.49
N GLY A 198 15.80 -27.15 12.81
CA GLY A 198 16.06 -28.47 13.39
C GLY A 198 14.93 -29.46 13.11
N GLU A 199 13.67 -29.01 13.23
CA GLU A 199 12.49 -29.80 12.89
C GLU A 199 12.43 -30.10 11.39
N ALA A 200 12.69 -29.09 10.54
CA ALA A 200 12.74 -29.29 9.09
C ALA A 200 13.81 -30.30 8.67
N LEU A 201 14.98 -30.29 9.31
CA LEU A 201 16.05 -31.26 9.06
C LEU A 201 15.65 -32.69 9.46
N GLN A 202 15.00 -32.85 10.62
CA GLN A 202 14.48 -34.15 11.04
C GLN A 202 13.40 -34.66 10.08
N ALA A 203 12.47 -33.80 9.68
CA ALA A 203 11.44 -34.11 8.70
C ALA A 203 12.02 -34.52 7.34
N TYR A 204 13.11 -33.87 6.91
CA TYR A 204 13.83 -34.26 5.69
C TYR A 204 14.45 -35.65 5.82
N GLN A 205 15.13 -35.94 6.93
CA GLN A 205 15.70 -37.27 7.21
C GLN A 205 14.62 -38.37 7.25
N GLN A 206 13.41 -38.03 7.69
CA GLN A 206 12.25 -38.91 7.74
C GLN A 206 11.42 -38.92 6.44
N SER A 207 11.82 -38.17 5.42
CA SER A 207 11.11 -38.02 4.13
C SER A 207 9.70 -37.43 4.23
N THR A 208 9.34 -36.77 5.33
CA THR A 208 8.09 -36.00 5.47
C THR A 208 8.22 -34.60 4.86
N LEU A 209 9.40 -33.98 4.98
CA LEU A 209 9.80 -32.87 4.10
C LEU A 209 10.34 -33.46 2.79
N LYS A 210 9.68 -33.16 1.66
CA LYS A 210 10.07 -33.71 0.36
C LYS A 210 11.31 -33.00 -0.17
N LEU A 211 12.30 -33.76 -0.64
CA LEU A 211 13.51 -33.21 -1.28
C LEU A 211 13.17 -32.22 -2.40
N ALA A 212 12.22 -32.58 -3.27
CA ALA A 212 11.79 -31.70 -4.36
C ALA A 212 11.21 -30.35 -3.88
N SER A 213 10.58 -30.32 -2.70
CA SER A 213 10.07 -29.08 -2.10
C SER A 213 11.22 -28.19 -1.63
N LEU A 214 12.21 -28.79 -0.97
CA LEU A 214 13.41 -28.10 -0.50
C LEU A 214 14.26 -27.59 -1.68
N ASP A 215 14.49 -28.44 -2.69
CA ASP A 215 15.22 -28.08 -3.90
C ASP A 215 14.57 -26.91 -4.64
N ARG A 216 13.22 -26.91 -4.75
CA ARG A 216 12.48 -25.79 -5.33
C ARG A 216 12.74 -24.52 -4.52
N ALA A 217 12.54 -24.56 -3.20
CA ALA A 217 12.69 -23.39 -2.33
C ALA A 217 14.09 -22.78 -2.45
N VAL A 218 15.13 -23.61 -2.28
CA VAL A 218 16.53 -23.18 -2.41
C VAL A 218 16.82 -22.61 -3.80
N THR A 219 16.31 -23.25 -4.86
CA THR A 219 16.51 -22.77 -6.23
C THR A 219 15.88 -21.40 -6.44
N LYS A 220 14.64 -21.18 -5.99
CA LYS A 220 13.93 -19.90 -6.16
C LYS A 220 14.58 -18.77 -5.39
N ILE A 221 15.02 -19.01 -4.17
CA ILE A 221 15.74 -17.99 -3.40
C ILE A 221 17.12 -17.72 -3.98
N ALA A 222 17.84 -18.76 -4.44
CA ALA A 222 19.14 -18.59 -5.09
C ALA A 222 19.04 -17.84 -6.43
N GLU A 223 17.98 -18.04 -7.21
CA GLU A 223 17.71 -17.29 -8.45
C GLU A 223 17.62 -15.79 -8.17
N ILE A 224 16.87 -15.38 -7.14
CA ILE A 224 16.74 -13.96 -6.75
C ILE A 224 18.06 -13.42 -6.19
N ALA A 225 18.68 -14.14 -5.25
CA ALA A 225 19.88 -13.68 -4.55
C ALA A 225 21.13 -13.59 -5.44
N ARG A 226 21.22 -14.43 -6.47
CA ARG A 226 22.36 -14.45 -7.40
C ARG A 226 22.13 -13.61 -8.65
N LYS A 227 20.92 -13.08 -8.85
CA LYS A 227 20.61 -12.23 -10.00
C LYS A 227 21.48 -10.98 -9.96
N GLN A 228 22.28 -10.77 -10.99
CA GLN A 228 23.09 -9.57 -11.09
C GLN A 228 22.18 -8.38 -11.41
N ARG A 229 21.88 -7.56 -10.39
CA ARG A 229 21.04 -6.37 -10.55
C ARG A 229 21.85 -5.16 -11.05
N PRO A 230 21.24 -4.27 -11.85
CA PRO A 230 21.91 -3.05 -12.29
C PRO A 230 22.34 -2.19 -11.10
N LYS A 231 23.53 -1.61 -11.16
CA LYS A 231 23.96 -0.60 -10.21
C LYS A 231 23.37 0.75 -10.61
N PHE A 232 22.85 1.48 -9.63
CA PHE A 232 22.41 2.86 -9.84
C PHE A 232 23.56 3.74 -10.36
N GLN A 233 23.23 4.62 -11.30
CA GLN A 233 24.13 5.61 -11.86
C GLN A 233 23.49 6.99 -11.74
N GLY A 234 24.24 7.98 -11.27
CA GLY A 234 23.80 9.37 -11.16
C GLY A 234 23.66 9.86 -9.72
N SER A 235 22.98 10.99 -9.55
CA SER A 235 22.78 11.62 -8.25
C SER A 235 21.44 11.20 -7.64
N ARG A 236 21.48 10.72 -6.40
CA ARG A 236 20.27 10.40 -5.63
C ARG A 236 19.43 11.66 -5.34
N GLU A 237 20.07 12.81 -5.16
CA GLU A 237 19.38 14.09 -4.96
C GLU A 237 18.55 14.46 -6.19
N GLN A 238 19.13 14.35 -7.40
CA GLN A 238 18.42 14.63 -8.65
C GLN A 238 17.30 13.61 -8.91
N LEU A 239 17.52 12.34 -8.53
CA LEU A 239 16.48 11.31 -8.59
C LEU A 239 15.29 11.67 -7.71
N LEU A 240 15.52 12.04 -6.44
CA LEU A 240 14.45 12.42 -5.51
C LEU A 240 13.68 13.66 -5.99
N GLN A 241 14.36 14.66 -6.57
CA GLN A 241 13.70 15.82 -7.16
C GLN A 241 12.79 15.44 -8.34
N ALA A 242 13.28 14.60 -9.25
CA ALA A 242 12.48 14.11 -10.38
C ALA A 242 11.29 13.24 -9.92
N ASN A 243 11.51 12.40 -8.91
CA ASN A 243 10.48 11.56 -8.33
C ASN A 243 9.42 12.39 -7.58
N GLY A 244 9.81 13.47 -6.89
CA GLY A 244 8.87 14.43 -6.29
C GLY A 244 7.93 15.07 -7.31
N GLN A 245 8.44 15.47 -8.48
CA GLN A 245 7.62 15.99 -9.58
C GLN A 245 6.66 14.93 -10.13
N LEU A 246 7.10 13.67 -10.24
CA LEU A 246 6.24 12.56 -10.65
C LEU A 246 5.17 12.27 -9.60
N ALA A 247 5.51 12.25 -8.31
CA ALA A 247 4.58 12.06 -7.21
C ALA A 247 3.50 13.15 -7.21
N GLN A 248 3.89 14.42 -7.44
CA GLN A 248 2.95 15.52 -7.62
C GLN A 248 2.01 15.28 -8.82
N LYS A 249 2.55 14.90 -9.98
CA LYS A 249 1.73 14.61 -11.17
C LYS A 249 0.70 13.49 -10.91
N ILE A 250 1.12 12.43 -10.23
CA ILE A 250 0.22 11.32 -9.86
C ILE A 250 -0.87 11.83 -8.90
N ALA A 251 -0.50 12.63 -7.89
CA ALA A 251 -1.46 13.22 -6.96
C ALA A 251 -2.49 14.10 -7.68
N GLU A 252 -2.05 14.97 -8.59
CA GLU A 252 -2.91 15.84 -9.40
C GLU A 252 -3.87 15.03 -10.29
N SER A 253 -3.43 13.86 -10.79
CA SER A 253 -4.27 12.97 -11.62
C SER A 253 -5.23 12.09 -10.80
N ALA A 254 -4.98 11.96 -9.50
CA ALA A 254 -5.74 11.12 -8.58
C ALA A 254 -6.89 11.84 -7.86
N ILE A 255 -6.95 13.18 -7.92
CA ILE A 255 -8.00 13.95 -7.25
C ILE A 255 -9.35 13.69 -7.92
N VAL A 256 -10.32 13.21 -7.15
CA VAL A 256 -11.70 12.97 -7.62
C VAL A 256 -12.59 14.15 -7.23
N LEU A 257 -13.09 14.87 -8.23
CA LEU A 257 -14.09 15.94 -8.02
C LEU A 257 -15.48 15.33 -7.81
N LEU A 258 -15.88 15.18 -6.54
CA LEU A 258 -17.17 14.55 -6.18
C LEU A 258 -18.38 15.48 -6.39
N LYS A 259 -18.20 16.78 -6.18
CA LYS A 259 -19.28 17.78 -6.24
C LYS A 259 -18.73 19.13 -6.70
N ASN A 260 -19.41 19.78 -7.65
CA ASN A 260 -19.09 21.14 -8.09
C ASN A 260 -20.36 21.90 -8.49
N GLU A 261 -21.15 22.31 -7.49
CA GLU A 261 -22.36 23.10 -7.71
C GLU A 261 -22.02 24.58 -7.97
N ALA A 262 -22.84 25.25 -8.79
CA ALA A 262 -22.71 26.66 -9.12
C ALA A 262 -21.32 27.10 -9.63
N ALA A 263 -20.58 26.16 -10.24
CA ALA A 263 -19.20 26.38 -10.68
C ALA A 263 -18.30 26.95 -9.57
N LEU A 264 -18.44 26.42 -8.35
CA LEU A 264 -17.63 26.82 -7.19
C LEU A 264 -16.13 26.65 -7.45
N LEU A 265 -15.75 25.64 -8.24
CA LEU A 265 -14.39 25.39 -8.69
C LEU A 265 -14.28 25.55 -10.22
N PRO A 266 -13.15 26.08 -10.75
CA PRO A 266 -11.95 26.50 -10.01
C PRO A 266 -12.09 27.87 -9.31
N LEU A 267 -11.30 28.08 -8.25
CA LEU A 267 -11.18 29.39 -7.59
C LEU A 267 -10.68 30.46 -8.57
N GLN A 268 -11.17 31.68 -8.41
CA GLN A 268 -10.78 32.85 -9.20
C GLN A 268 -9.80 33.72 -8.43
N ALA A 269 -8.94 34.47 -9.15
CA ALA A 269 -7.98 35.37 -8.52
C ALA A 269 -8.62 36.53 -7.73
N THR A 270 -9.91 36.81 -7.98
CA THR A 270 -10.70 37.83 -7.28
C THR A 270 -11.38 37.31 -6.01
N ASP A 271 -11.38 36.00 -5.77
CA ASP A 271 -12.05 35.41 -4.61
C ASP A 271 -11.30 35.77 -3.33
N THR A 272 -12.03 36.15 -2.27
CA THR A 272 -11.49 36.12 -0.91
C THR A 272 -11.64 34.72 -0.34
N VAL A 273 -10.52 34.10 0.06
CA VAL A 273 -10.48 32.69 0.47
C VAL A 273 -10.12 32.55 1.95
N ALA A 274 -10.99 31.87 2.71
CA ALA A 274 -10.66 31.34 4.03
C ALA A 274 -10.24 29.86 3.89
N VAL A 275 -9.07 29.50 4.41
CA VAL A 275 -8.65 28.10 4.54
C VAL A 275 -8.91 27.64 5.98
N ILE A 276 -9.71 26.60 6.15
CA ILE A 276 -10.10 26.10 7.47
C ILE A 276 -9.75 24.63 7.58
N GLY A 277 -9.16 24.23 8.70
CA GLY A 277 -8.88 22.83 9.04
C GLY A 277 -7.40 22.58 9.33
N GLU A 278 -7.10 21.93 10.46
CA GLU A 278 -5.71 21.69 10.87
C GLU A 278 -4.95 20.81 9.88
N LEU A 279 -5.66 19.95 9.12
CA LEU A 279 -5.06 19.17 8.02
C LEU A 279 -4.56 20.05 6.86
N ALA A 280 -4.97 21.32 6.75
CA ALA A 280 -4.38 22.22 5.77
C ALA A 280 -2.90 22.50 6.09
N LYS A 281 -2.57 22.61 7.38
CA LYS A 281 -1.21 22.83 7.88
C LYS A 281 -0.47 21.51 8.11
N ALA A 282 -1.11 20.56 8.78
CA ALA A 282 -0.60 19.22 9.06
C ALA A 282 -1.16 18.22 8.04
N THR A 283 -0.83 18.42 6.77
CA THR A 283 -1.39 17.62 5.66
C THR A 283 -1.04 16.16 5.77
N ARG A 284 -2.07 15.31 5.74
CA ARG A 284 -1.94 13.86 5.72
C ARG A 284 -1.83 13.37 4.28
N PHE A 285 -0.76 12.65 3.97
CA PHE A 285 -0.43 12.22 2.60
C PHE A 285 -0.13 10.72 2.48
N GLN A 286 0.00 10.01 3.61
CA GLN A 286 0.26 8.57 3.66
C GLN A 286 -0.45 7.93 4.86
N GLY A 287 -0.56 6.60 4.85
CA GLY A 287 -0.95 5.82 6.02
C GLY A 287 0.23 5.51 6.94
N ALA A 288 -0.04 4.76 8.01
CA ALA A 288 0.96 4.30 8.98
C ALA A 288 1.20 2.78 8.88
N GLY A 289 2.15 2.26 9.67
CA GLY A 289 2.57 0.86 9.64
C GLY A 289 3.83 0.62 8.81
N SER A 290 3.97 -0.59 8.26
CA SER A 290 5.11 -0.98 7.42
C SER A 290 5.25 -0.14 6.14
N SER A 291 4.18 0.53 5.71
CA SER A 291 4.15 1.42 4.55
C SER A 291 4.65 2.84 4.83
N HIS A 292 5.00 3.17 6.08
CA HIS A 292 5.41 4.53 6.44
C HIS A 292 6.75 4.88 5.78
N ILE A 293 6.75 5.96 4.98
CA ILE A 293 7.94 6.49 4.32
C ILE A 293 8.44 7.73 5.07
N ASN A 294 9.73 7.75 5.39
CA ASN A 294 10.44 8.97 5.77
C ASN A 294 10.58 9.83 4.50
N ALA A 295 9.67 10.78 4.30
CA ALA A 295 9.58 11.53 3.05
C ALA A 295 10.76 12.51 2.89
N SER A 296 11.37 12.52 1.70
CA SER A 296 12.45 13.46 1.37
C SER A 296 12.00 14.93 1.31
N GLU A 297 10.72 15.16 1.01
CA GLU A 297 10.08 16.48 0.93
C GLU A 297 8.60 16.34 1.28
N ILE A 298 8.05 17.35 1.96
CA ILE A 298 6.62 17.44 2.30
C ILE A 298 6.15 18.86 2.02
N VAL A 299 5.04 19.00 1.30
CA VAL A 299 4.37 20.28 1.04
C VAL A 299 2.96 20.22 1.64
N SER A 300 2.68 21.09 2.60
CA SER A 300 1.33 21.22 3.17
C SER A 300 0.37 21.91 2.18
N VAL A 301 -0.94 21.78 2.38
CA VAL A 301 -1.94 22.52 1.57
C VAL A 301 -1.68 24.03 1.68
N LEU A 302 -1.41 24.55 2.88
CA LEU A 302 -1.11 25.97 3.08
C LEU A 302 0.14 26.40 2.30
N ASP A 303 1.21 25.61 2.33
CA ASP A 303 2.44 25.94 1.62
C ASP A 303 2.27 25.81 0.10
N GLY A 304 1.48 24.84 -0.37
CA GLY A 304 1.10 24.74 -1.78
C GLY A 304 0.33 25.97 -2.28
N LEU A 305 -0.64 26.46 -1.49
CA LEU A 305 -1.38 27.69 -1.80
C LEU A 305 -0.46 28.92 -1.83
N LYS A 306 0.46 29.05 -0.86
CA LYS A 306 1.48 30.13 -0.85
C LYS A 306 2.39 30.07 -2.08
N GLN A 307 2.87 28.88 -2.45
CA GLN A 307 3.71 28.67 -3.64
C GLN A 307 2.98 29.07 -4.93
N LYS A 308 1.67 28.81 -5.01
CA LYS A 308 0.79 29.25 -6.11
C LYS A 308 0.32 30.70 -5.99
N LYS A 309 0.76 31.43 -4.95
CA LYS A 309 0.43 32.84 -4.67
C LYS A 309 -1.09 33.09 -4.54
N VAL A 310 -1.81 32.11 -4.00
CA VAL A 310 -3.21 32.30 -3.61
C VAL A 310 -3.23 33.09 -2.32
N SER A 311 -3.97 34.20 -2.28
CA SER A 311 -4.19 34.96 -1.05
C SER A 311 -5.27 34.27 -0.21
N PHE A 312 -4.98 34.00 1.06
CA PHE A 312 -5.92 33.39 1.97
C PHE A 312 -5.66 33.80 3.41
N ASP A 313 -6.71 33.76 4.22
CA ASP A 313 -6.59 33.72 5.68
C ASP A 313 -6.79 32.28 6.19
N TYR A 314 -6.20 31.94 7.34
CA TYR A 314 -6.21 30.58 7.88
C TYR A 314 -6.76 30.51 9.30
N ALA A 315 -7.55 29.48 9.59
CA ALA A 315 -7.89 29.04 10.94
C ALA A 315 -7.83 27.51 11.04
N ALA A 316 -7.34 26.98 12.17
CA ALA A 316 -7.25 25.53 12.39
C ALA A 316 -8.63 24.86 12.46
N GLY A 317 -9.60 25.50 13.12
CA GLY A 317 -10.98 25.03 13.24
C GLY A 317 -11.18 23.86 14.21
N TYR A 318 -10.34 22.82 14.15
CA TYR A 318 -10.45 21.61 14.97
C TYR A 318 -9.08 21.04 15.32
N ARG A 319 -9.04 20.12 16.30
CA ARG A 319 -7.82 19.39 16.70
C ARG A 319 -7.78 17.99 16.08
N LEU A 320 -6.57 17.49 15.77
CA LEU A 320 -6.38 16.16 15.19
C LEU A 320 -6.58 15.00 16.19
N ASP A 321 -6.55 15.27 17.49
CA ASP A 321 -6.79 14.29 18.54
C ASP A 321 -8.27 14.20 18.96
N ASP A 322 -9.17 14.81 18.17
CA ASP A 322 -10.64 14.80 18.34
C ASP A 322 -11.11 15.36 19.71
N GLN A 323 -10.24 16.11 20.39
CA GLN A 323 -10.61 16.85 21.60
C GLN A 323 -11.32 18.15 21.24
N ASP A 324 -12.27 18.55 22.09
CA ASP A 324 -12.98 19.82 21.91
C ASP A 324 -12.02 21.01 21.94
N ASP A 325 -12.23 21.91 20.99
CA ASP A 325 -11.59 23.22 20.89
C ASP A 325 -12.61 24.23 20.39
N SER A 326 -13.57 24.52 21.28
CA SER A 326 -14.65 25.46 21.02
C SER A 326 -14.14 26.86 20.62
N GLN A 327 -12.93 27.25 21.05
CA GLN A 327 -12.33 28.52 20.65
C GLN A 327 -11.85 28.48 19.19
N ALA A 328 -11.05 27.49 18.80
CA ALA A 328 -10.61 27.35 17.41
C ALA A 328 -11.81 27.19 16.45
N THR A 329 -12.85 26.50 16.90
CA THR A 329 -14.13 26.36 16.18
C THR A 329 -14.78 27.72 15.95
N ALA A 330 -14.92 28.54 17.00
CA ALA A 330 -15.51 29.87 16.89
C ALA A 330 -14.71 30.82 15.99
N GLU A 331 -13.37 30.75 16.06
CA GLU A 331 -12.47 31.52 15.20
C GLU A 331 -12.62 31.14 13.73
N ALA A 332 -12.69 29.85 13.41
CA ALA A 332 -12.92 29.36 12.05
C ALA A 332 -14.28 29.82 11.49
N LEU A 333 -15.35 29.73 12.28
CA LEU A 333 -16.68 30.20 11.87
C LEU A 333 -16.73 31.72 11.66
N ALA A 334 -16.04 32.49 12.50
CA ALA A 334 -15.90 33.93 12.31
C ALA A 334 -15.13 34.26 11.03
N LEU A 335 -14.07 33.51 10.72
CA LEU A 335 -13.29 33.68 9.50
C LEU A 335 -14.11 33.37 8.25
N ALA A 336 -14.84 32.25 8.25
CA ALA A 336 -15.69 31.83 7.14
C ALA A 336 -16.75 32.89 6.78
N ARG A 337 -17.33 33.59 7.76
CA ARG A 337 -18.35 34.63 7.54
C ARG A 337 -17.83 35.88 6.83
N ASN A 338 -16.52 36.09 6.82
CA ASN A 338 -15.88 37.28 6.25
C ASN A 338 -15.25 37.04 4.87
N HIS A 339 -15.46 35.86 4.27
CA HIS A 339 -14.84 35.45 3.00
C HIS A 339 -15.89 34.93 2.00
N ASP A 340 -15.63 35.12 0.71
CA ASP A 340 -16.50 34.67 -0.38
C ASP A 340 -16.45 33.15 -0.56
N LYS A 341 -15.28 32.56 -0.31
CA LYS A 341 -15.00 31.14 -0.50
C LYS A 341 -14.34 30.56 0.75
N VAL A 342 -14.73 29.33 1.08
CA VAL A 342 -14.11 28.55 2.15
C VAL A 342 -13.50 27.29 1.54
N VAL A 343 -12.20 27.11 1.72
CA VAL A 343 -11.49 25.85 1.48
C VAL A 343 -11.38 25.13 2.81
N PHE A 344 -12.29 24.19 3.05
CA PHE A 344 -12.27 23.35 4.24
C PHE A 344 -11.47 22.07 3.97
N VAL A 345 -10.40 21.85 4.73
CA VAL A 345 -9.56 20.66 4.63
C VAL A 345 -9.89 19.76 5.80
N ALA A 346 -10.54 18.63 5.50
CA ALA A 346 -10.96 17.62 6.47
C ALA A 346 -10.58 16.21 6.02
N GLY A 347 -10.59 15.28 6.96
CA GLY A 347 -10.13 13.92 6.73
C GLY A 347 -9.79 13.19 8.02
N LEU A 348 -9.32 11.97 7.86
CA LEU A 348 -9.01 11.07 8.97
C LEU A 348 -7.59 11.34 9.48
N PRO A 349 -7.36 11.54 10.79
CA PRO A 349 -6.01 11.62 11.37
C PRO A 349 -5.33 10.24 11.45
N ASP A 350 -4.04 10.22 11.81
CA ASP A 350 -3.20 9.00 11.74
C ASP A 350 -3.70 7.83 12.59
N ASN A 351 -4.36 8.11 13.72
CA ASN A 351 -4.93 7.09 14.60
C ASN A 351 -6.20 6.42 14.04
N TYR A 352 -6.70 6.81 12.87
CA TYR A 352 -7.89 6.23 12.26
C TYR A 352 -7.56 5.17 11.20
N GLU A 353 -6.39 5.20 10.56
CA GLU A 353 -6.03 4.25 9.49
C GLU A 353 -4.55 3.88 9.56
N SER A 354 -4.28 2.63 9.93
CA SER A 354 -2.93 2.07 9.98
C SER A 354 -3.00 0.55 9.84
N GLU A 355 -1.87 -0.04 9.47
CA GLU A 355 -1.62 -1.44 9.75
C GLU A 355 -1.83 -1.77 11.24
N GLY A 356 -2.45 -2.91 11.53
CA GLY A 356 -2.64 -3.45 12.88
C GLY A 356 -4.01 -3.21 13.52
N PHE A 357 -4.90 -2.42 12.92
CA PHE A 357 -6.27 -2.26 13.40
C PHE A 357 -7.25 -1.88 12.27
N ASP A 358 -8.52 -2.26 12.43
CA ASP A 358 -9.59 -1.82 11.53
C ASP A 358 -10.33 -0.60 12.10
N ARG A 359 -10.88 0.22 11.20
CA ARG A 359 -11.74 1.34 11.56
C ARG A 359 -13.01 0.85 12.23
N GLN A 360 -13.48 1.62 13.19
CA GLN A 360 -14.75 1.32 13.88
C GLN A 360 -15.97 1.82 13.09
N ASN A 361 -15.80 2.85 12.26
CA ASN A 361 -16.86 3.42 11.44
C ASN A 361 -16.30 4.24 10.25
N MET A 362 -17.18 4.64 9.35
CA MET A 362 -16.84 5.44 8.15
C MET A 362 -16.89 6.95 8.38
N ALA A 363 -17.33 7.43 9.56
CA ALA A 363 -17.54 8.84 9.81
C ALA A 363 -16.22 9.60 9.89
N LEU A 364 -16.26 10.90 9.56
CA LEU A 364 -15.22 11.84 9.97
C LEU A 364 -15.23 12.02 11.50
N PRO A 365 -14.11 12.46 12.10
CA PRO A 365 -14.06 12.83 13.51
C PRO A 365 -15.18 13.82 13.86
N LYS A 366 -15.75 13.69 15.06
CA LYS A 366 -16.93 14.46 15.45
C LYS A 366 -16.64 15.96 15.42
N VAL A 367 -15.46 16.39 15.87
CA VAL A 367 -15.06 17.80 15.88
C VAL A 367 -15.00 18.42 14.48
N GLN A 368 -14.79 17.61 13.44
CA GLN A 368 -14.81 18.09 12.05
C GLN A 368 -16.25 18.17 11.53
N ASN A 369 -17.10 17.19 11.87
CA ASN A 369 -18.51 17.21 11.47
C ASN A 369 -19.27 18.38 12.08
N ASP A 370 -18.98 18.74 13.34
CA ASP A 370 -19.64 19.84 14.03
C ASP A 370 -19.30 21.23 13.45
N LEU A 371 -18.27 21.32 12.59
CA LEU A 371 -17.95 22.54 11.82
C LEU A 371 -18.76 22.70 10.53
N PHE A 372 -19.44 21.64 10.07
CA PHE A 372 -20.37 21.74 8.95
C PHE A 372 -21.74 22.21 9.47
N PRO A 373 -22.35 23.23 8.85
CA PRO A 373 -23.67 23.74 9.23
C PRO A 373 -24.83 22.80 8.90
#